data_AF-A0A917FRE1-F1
#
_entry.id   AF-A0A917FRE1-F1
#
_cell.length_a   1.000
_cell.length_b   1.000
_cell.length_c   1.000
_cell.angle_alpha   90.00
_cell.angle_beta   90.00
_cell.angle_gamma   90.00
#
_symmetry.space_group_name_H-M   'P 1'
#
loop_
_entity.id
_entity.type
_entity.pdbx_description
1 polymer ?
#
loop_
_entity_poly.entity_id
_entity_poly.type
_entity_poly.pdbx_seq_one_letter_code
_entity_poly.pdbx_strand_id
1 'polypeptide(L)'
;MEILILVVTLVFELAIAVYSIATKQSRSKIKSWTRIAMFIGFMMLILGKVIVWEYTWGLFAGLLFILAFKEMLVLLRKQTHTPRYKAFSTVWKFLLLALTVVVTLVPVLLFPQYRLPQVTGPYAVATATYSYVDKNRIEEFTDQEDNRFVNVEFWFPDQADGTYPLLVFSHGAFGIKASNTSTFTELASHGYVVVSIDHPYHSFYTVSEDGKVVTVNPEYMQEVNNANKEGVYSLGEFFELTQKWMKLRTDDMDFVMDTILDQAGQKKDSVYERIDTQKIGVFGHSMGGGGKRSTEQRTR
;
A
#
# COMPACT_ATOMS: atom_id res chain seq x y z
N MET A 1 13.27 -5.21 -16.19
CA MET A 1 12.85 -6.54 -16.75
C MET A 1 11.58 -6.43 -17.59
N GLU A 2 10.68 -5.54 -17.20
CA GLU A 2 9.39 -5.17 -17.78
C GLU A 2 9.53 -4.72 -19.25
N ILE A 3 10.49 -3.84 -19.52
CA ILE A 3 10.81 -3.37 -20.87
C ILE A 3 11.27 -4.53 -21.77
N LEU A 4 12.04 -5.47 -21.23
CA LEU A 4 12.47 -6.66 -21.98
C LEU A 4 11.26 -7.53 -22.36
N ILE A 5 10.31 -7.74 -21.45
CA ILE A 5 9.08 -8.50 -21.71
C ILE A 5 8.22 -7.82 -22.79
N LEU A 6 8.08 -6.48 -22.72
CA LEU A 6 7.40 -5.70 -23.76
C LEU A 6 8.06 -5.90 -25.13
N VAL A 7 9.38 -5.69 -25.22
CA VAL A 7 10.15 -5.79 -26.46
C VAL A 7 10.05 -7.19 -27.04
N VAL A 8 10.27 -8.23 -26.22
CA VAL A 8 10.18 -9.64 -26.65
C VAL A 8 8.78 -9.95 -27.19
N THR A 9 7.73 -9.54 -26.49
CA THR A 9 6.35 -9.76 -26.93
C THR A 9 6.08 -9.09 -28.28
N LEU A 10 6.46 -7.82 -28.44
CA LEU A 10 6.28 -7.07 -29.69
C LEU A 10 7.09 -7.67 -30.86
N VAL A 11 8.29 -8.18 -30.60
CA VAL A 11 9.12 -8.86 -31.61
C VAL A 11 8.43 -10.15 -32.08
N PHE A 12 7.87 -10.96 -31.17
CA PHE A 12 7.09 -12.14 -31.56
C PHE A 12 5.84 -11.76 -32.36
N GLU A 13 5.15 -10.68 -31.99
CA GLU A 13 4.00 -10.17 -32.76
C GLU A 13 4.39 -9.76 -34.18
N LEU A 14 5.49 -9.04 -34.30
CA LEU A 14 6.00 -8.57 -35.58
C LEU A 14 6.43 -9.75 -36.44
N ALA A 15 7.13 -10.73 -35.86
CA ALA A 15 7.56 -11.94 -36.56
C ALA A 15 6.35 -12.73 -37.10
N ILE A 16 5.28 -12.89 -36.31
CA ILE A 16 4.04 -13.54 -36.76
C ILE A 16 3.39 -12.75 -37.90
N ALA A 17 3.32 -11.43 -37.80
CA ALA A 17 2.73 -10.58 -38.82
C ALA A 17 3.52 -10.65 -40.14
N VAL A 18 4.85 -10.53 -40.08
CA VAL A 18 5.77 -10.65 -41.23
C VAL A 18 5.65 -12.04 -41.86
N TYR A 19 5.68 -13.11 -41.06
CA TYR A 19 5.50 -14.47 -41.55
C TYR A 19 4.15 -14.66 -42.27
N SER A 20 3.07 -14.14 -41.70
CA SER A 20 1.73 -14.21 -42.29
C SER A 20 1.66 -13.45 -43.63
N ILE A 21 2.39 -12.34 -43.74
CA ILE A 21 2.48 -11.55 -44.98
C ILE A 21 3.30 -12.29 -46.04
N ALA A 22 4.48 -12.79 -45.67
CA ALA A 22 5.38 -13.50 -46.58
C ALA A 22 4.75 -14.79 -47.14
N THR A 23 4.03 -15.53 -46.30
CA THR A 23 3.37 -16.80 -46.69
C THR A 23 1.98 -16.61 -47.27
N LYS A 24 1.41 -15.39 -47.22
CA LYS A 24 0.00 -15.09 -47.57
C LYS A 24 -1.00 -15.98 -46.82
N GLN A 25 -0.67 -16.41 -45.61
CA GLN A 25 -1.51 -17.27 -44.77
C GLN A 25 -1.99 -16.50 -43.54
N SER A 26 -3.31 -16.41 -43.37
CA SER A 26 -3.92 -15.71 -42.22
C SER A 26 -3.90 -16.49 -40.91
N ARG A 27 -3.76 -17.82 -40.96
CA ARG A 27 -3.80 -18.72 -39.80
C ARG A 27 -2.79 -19.85 -40.02
N SER A 28 -1.74 -19.89 -39.21
CA SER A 28 -0.75 -20.97 -39.19
C SER A 28 -0.75 -21.66 -37.82
N LYS A 29 -0.48 -22.97 -37.78
CA LYS A 29 -0.29 -23.70 -36.52
C LYS A 29 0.83 -23.08 -35.68
N ILE A 30 1.84 -22.49 -36.34
CA ILE A 30 2.95 -21.77 -35.70
C ILE A 30 2.39 -20.65 -34.81
N LYS A 31 1.50 -19.80 -35.32
CA LYS A 31 0.88 -18.73 -34.54
C LYS A 31 0.20 -19.26 -33.28
N SER A 32 -0.59 -20.33 -33.41
CA SER A 32 -1.32 -20.90 -32.27
C SER A 32 -0.36 -21.43 -31.20
N TRP A 33 0.67 -22.17 -31.60
CA TRP A 33 1.71 -22.65 -30.68
C TRP A 33 2.51 -21.52 -30.04
N THR A 34 2.83 -20.45 -30.79
CA THR A 34 3.51 -19.27 -30.23
C THR A 34 2.69 -18.61 -29.12
N ARG A 35 1.36 -18.48 -29.27
CA ARG A 35 0.50 -17.89 -28.22
C ARG A 35 0.49 -18.72 -26.94
N ILE A 36 0.36 -20.03 -27.09
CA ILE A 36 0.37 -20.97 -25.97
C ILE A 36 1.74 -20.92 -25.29
N ALA A 37 2.83 -20.95 -26.06
CA ALA A 37 4.19 -20.89 -25.53
C ALA A 37 4.49 -19.58 -24.79
N MET A 38 4.03 -18.42 -25.30
CA MET A 38 4.20 -17.14 -24.61
C MET A 38 3.48 -17.12 -23.26
N PHE A 39 2.24 -17.64 -23.18
CA PHE A 39 1.52 -17.73 -21.92
C PHE A 39 2.22 -18.66 -20.92
N ILE A 40 2.65 -19.85 -21.38
CA ILE A 40 3.38 -20.81 -20.53
C ILE A 40 4.71 -20.21 -20.06
N GLY A 41 5.47 -19.58 -20.96
CA GLY A 41 6.73 -18.92 -20.62
C GLY A 41 6.55 -17.82 -19.57
N PHE A 42 5.50 -17.00 -19.72
CA PHE A 42 5.17 -15.98 -18.72
C PHE A 42 4.80 -16.61 -17.36
N MET A 43 4.03 -17.70 -17.33
CA MET A 43 3.74 -18.44 -16.10
C MET A 43 5.00 -19.03 -15.46
N MET A 44 5.94 -19.55 -16.26
CA MET A 44 7.21 -20.06 -15.76
C MET A 44 8.07 -18.96 -15.12
N LEU A 45 8.07 -17.74 -15.67
CA LEU A 45 8.77 -16.60 -15.07
C LEU A 45 8.19 -16.21 -13.71
N ILE A 46 6.87 -16.31 -13.54
CA ILE A 46 6.20 -16.08 -12.25
C ILE A 46 6.55 -17.20 -11.26
N LEU A 47 6.40 -18.46 -11.67
CA LEU A 47 6.71 -19.62 -10.81
C LEU A 47 8.18 -19.66 -10.38
N GLY A 48 9.09 -19.26 -11.28
CA GLY A 48 10.51 -19.14 -11.02
C GLY A 48 10.90 -17.92 -10.17
N LYS A 49 9.94 -17.12 -9.70
CA LYS A 49 10.14 -15.86 -8.95
C LYS A 49 11.00 -14.83 -9.68
N VAL A 50 11.17 -14.98 -11.00
CA VAL A 50 11.82 -13.99 -11.86
C VAL A 50 10.93 -12.77 -11.99
N ILE A 51 9.61 -13.00 -12.10
CA ILE A 51 8.57 -11.98 -11.99
C ILE A 51 7.85 -12.18 -10.65
N VAL A 52 7.88 -11.17 -9.79
CA VAL A 52 7.05 -11.13 -8.58
C VAL A 52 5.62 -10.82 -9.00
N TRP A 53 4.68 -11.70 -8.66
CA TRP A 53 3.27 -11.53 -9.01
C TRP A 53 2.65 -10.38 -8.21
N GLU A 54 2.10 -9.42 -8.93
CA GLU A 54 1.47 -8.21 -8.37
C GLU A 54 0.24 -7.85 -9.20
N TYR A 55 -0.67 -7.04 -8.65
CA TYR A 55 -1.90 -6.64 -9.33
C TYR A 55 -1.65 -5.92 -10.67
N THR A 56 -0.50 -5.25 -10.82
CA THR A 56 -0.11 -4.56 -12.07
C THR A 56 0.07 -5.51 -13.25
N TRP A 57 0.40 -6.79 -13.01
CA TRP A 57 0.56 -7.80 -14.06
C TRP A 57 -0.77 -8.40 -14.54
N GLY A 58 -1.88 -8.15 -13.82
CA GLY A 58 -3.15 -8.82 -14.06
C GLY A 58 -3.70 -8.61 -15.47
N LEU A 59 -3.65 -7.38 -16.00
CA LEU A 59 -4.13 -7.09 -17.35
C LEU A 59 -3.33 -7.80 -18.44
N PHE A 60 -2.00 -7.81 -18.31
CA PHE A 60 -1.11 -8.48 -19.26
C PHE A 60 -1.24 -10.00 -19.19
N ALA A 61 -1.31 -10.57 -17.98
CA ALA A 61 -1.55 -11.99 -17.77
C ALA A 61 -2.90 -12.44 -18.37
N GLY A 62 -3.95 -11.65 -18.15
CA GLY A 62 -5.28 -11.89 -18.71
C GLY A 62 -5.27 -11.84 -20.25
N LEU A 63 -4.57 -10.88 -20.85
CA LEU A 63 -4.41 -10.82 -22.31
C LEU A 63 -3.74 -12.08 -22.86
N LEU A 64 -2.61 -12.50 -22.28
CA LEU A 64 -1.91 -13.71 -22.72
C LEU A 64 -2.77 -14.96 -22.56
N PHE A 65 -3.51 -15.07 -21.45
CA PHE A 65 -4.44 -16.18 -21.22
C PHE A 65 -5.54 -16.25 -22.28
N ILE A 66 -6.23 -15.12 -22.55
CA ILE A 66 -7.31 -15.07 -23.56
C ILE A 66 -6.77 -15.45 -24.93
N LEU A 67 -5.59 -14.95 -25.31
CA LEU A 67 -4.96 -15.27 -26.59
C LEU A 67 -4.57 -16.75 -26.68
N ALA A 68 -3.95 -17.31 -25.64
CA ALA A 68 -3.57 -18.72 -25.59
C ALA A 68 -4.79 -19.64 -25.61
N PHE A 69 -5.81 -19.34 -24.80
CA PHE A 69 -7.03 -20.12 -24.70
C PHE A 69 -7.80 -20.14 -26.02
N LYS A 70 -7.95 -18.98 -26.67
CA LYS A 70 -8.56 -18.87 -28.00
C LYS A 70 -7.85 -19.74 -29.02
N GLU A 71 -6.52 -19.69 -29.07
CA GLU A 71 -5.74 -20.48 -30.03
C GLU A 71 -5.75 -21.99 -29.70
N MET A 72 -5.76 -22.35 -28.41
CA MET A 72 -5.95 -23.73 -27.96
C MET A 72 -7.29 -24.31 -28.43
N LEU A 73 -8.39 -23.56 -28.27
CA LEU A 73 -9.70 -23.97 -28.76
C LEU A 73 -9.73 -24.15 -30.29
N VAL A 74 -9.03 -23.30 -31.03
CA VAL A 74 -8.91 -23.43 -32.51
C VAL A 74 -8.19 -24.72 -32.90
N LEU A 75 -7.11 -25.08 -32.19
CA LEU A 75 -6.39 -26.34 -32.42
C LEU A 75 -7.24 -27.57 -32.11
N LEU A 76 -7.98 -27.55 -30.99
CA LEU A 76 -8.86 -28.65 -30.58
C LEU A 76 -10.04 -28.86 -31.55
N ARG A 77 -10.64 -27.77 -32.05
CA ARG A 77 -11.78 -27.84 -32.98
C ARG A 77 -11.42 -28.28 -34.40
N LYS A 78 -10.13 -28.53 -34.70
CA LYS A 78 -9.60 -28.84 -36.06
C LYS A 78 -10.21 -27.94 -37.15
N GLN A 79 -10.50 -26.67 -36.83
CA GLN A 79 -11.22 -25.77 -37.73
C GLN A 79 -10.32 -25.36 -38.90
N THR A 80 -10.61 -25.87 -40.10
CA THR A 80 -9.81 -25.66 -41.32
C THR A 80 -10.22 -24.44 -42.14
N HIS A 81 -11.23 -23.67 -41.72
CA HIS A 81 -11.60 -22.44 -42.42
C HIS A 81 -10.51 -21.37 -42.29
N THR A 82 -9.66 -21.29 -43.31
CA THR A 82 -8.71 -20.20 -43.49
C THR A 82 -9.43 -19.03 -44.18
N PRO A 83 -9.72 -17.92 -43.48
CA PRO A 83 -10.29 -16.74 -44.12
C PRO A 83 -9.34 -16.24 -45.21
N ARG A 84 -9.90 -15.71 -46.30
CA ARG A 84 -9.14 -15.15 -47.42
C ARG A 84 -8.14 -14.10 -46.89
N TYR A 85 -6.85 -14.32 -47.16
CA TYR A 85 -5.78 -13.45 -46.69
C TYR A 85 -5.94 -12.03 -47.27
N LYS A 86 -5.76 -11.02 -46.40
CA LYS A 86 -5.75 -9.60 -46.76
C LYS A 86 -4.59 -8.93 -46.00
N ALA A 87 -3.64 -8.35 -46.74
CA ALA A 87 -2.45 -7.72 -46.16
C ALA A 87 -2.82 -6.58 -45.20
N PHE A 88 -3.70 -5.67 -45.64
CA PHE A 88 -4.19 -4.57 -44.82
C PHE A 88 -4.81 -5.05 -43.48
N SER A 89 -5.64 -6.09 -43.52
CA SER A 89 -6.24 -6.66 -42.30
C SER A 89 -5.19 -7.24 -41.34
N THR A 90 -4.10 -7.80 -41.88
CA THR A 90 -3.02 -8.39 -41.07
C THR A 90 -2.22 -7.30 -40.36
N VAL A 91 -1.86 -6.24 -41.09
CA VAL A 91 -1.17 -5.06 -40.53
C VAL A 91 -2.04 -4.39 -39.46
N TRP A 92 -3.32 -4.17 -39.74
CA TRP A 92 -4.24 -3.55 -38.78
C TRP A 92 -4.40 -4.37 -37.50
N LYS A 93 -4.54 -5.70 -37.61
CA LYS A 93 -4.60 -6.61 -36.45
C LYS A 93 -3.32 -6.59 -35.64
N PHE A 94 -2.16 -6.51 -36.28
CA PHE A 94 -0.88 -6.36 -35.60
C PHE A 94 -0.82 -5.04 -34.82
N LEU A 95 -1.16 -3.91 -35.46
CA LEU A 95 -1.15 -2.60 -34.81
C LEU A 95 -2.08 -2.55 -33.59
N LEU A 96 -3.31 -3.05 -33.74
CA LEU A 96 -4.27 -3.14 -32.63
C LEU A 96 -3.74 -4.00 -31.48
N LEU A 97 -3.13 -5.15 -31.80
CA LEU A 97 -2.60 -6.03 -30.79
C LEU A 97 -1.35 -5.45 -30.11
N ALA A 98 -0.46 -4.82 -30.86
CA ALA A 98 0.71 -4.11 -30.32
C ALA A 98 0.26 -3.00 -29.36
N LEU A 99 -0.74 -2.20 -29.75
CA LEU A 99 -1.33 -1.19 -28.87
C LEU A 99 -1.93 -1.83 -27.61
N THR A 100 -2.66 -2.93 -27.74
CA THR A 100 -3.25 -3.65 -26.59
C THR A 100 -2.16 -4.16 -25.64
N VAL A 101 -1.08 -4.73 -26.16
CA VAL A 101 0.09 -5.16 -25.37
C VAL A 101 0.70 -3.98 -24.62
N VAL A 102 0.90 -2.84 -25.28
CA VAL A 102 1.41 -1.63 -24.62
C VAL A 102 0.47 -1.19 -23.50
N VAL A 103 -0.83 -1.02 -23.80
CA VAL A 103 -1.84 -0.58 -22.82
C VAL A 103 -1.92 -1.51 -21.61
N THR A 104 -1.89 -2.82 -21.81
CA THR A 104 -1.92 -3.81 -20.71
C THR A 104 -0.66 -3.81 -19.86
N LEU A 105 0.46 -3.30 -20.37
CA LEU A 105 1.73 -3.14 -19.65
C LEU A 105 1.94 -1.73 -19.08
N VAL A 106 1.10 -0.74 -19.43
CA VAL A 106 1.15 0.62 -18.86
C VAL A 106 1.15 0.58 -17.33
N PRO A 107 0.31 -0.22 -16.63
CA PRO A 107 0.36 -0.27 -15.18
C PRO A 107 1.72 -0.70 -14.63
N VAL A 108 2.35 -1.69 -15.28
CA VAL A 108 3.67 -2.20 -14.89
C VAL A 108 4.78 -1.18 -15.14
N LEU A 109 4.68 -0.39 -16.21
CA LEU A 109 5.70 0.58 -16.61
C LEU A 109 5.61 1.91 -15.85
N LEU A 110 4.39 2.38 -15.57
CA LEU A 110 4.17 3.69 -14.93
C LEU A 110 4.03 3.60 -13.42
N PHE A 111 3.64 2.45 -12.87
CA PHE A 111 3.56 2.23 -11.43
C PHE A 111 4.60 1.18 -11.05
N PRO A 112 5.90 1.53 -11.07
CA PRO A 112 6.93 0.63 -10.60
C PRO A 112 6.62 0.26 -9.15
N GLN A 113 6.77 -1.02 -8.86
CA GLN A 113 6.44 -1.59 -7.57
C GLN A 113 7.21 -0.85 -6.45
N TYR A 114 6.47 -0.35 -5.46
CA TYR A 114 7.05 0.32 -4.31
C TYR A 114 7.88 -0.70 -3.51
N ARG A 115 9.20 -0.53 -3.53
CA ARG A 115 10.09 -1.20 -2.59
C ARG A 115 10.39 -0.22 -1.47
N LEU A 116 10.17 -0.65 -0.24
CA LEU A 116 10.67 0.12 0.89
C LEU A 116 12.19 0.35 0.68
N PRO A 117 12.68 1.59 0.85
CA PRO A 117 14.11 1.84 0.76
C PRO A 117 14.86 0.97 1.76
N GLN A 118 16.06 0.54 1.40
CA GLN A 118 16.93 -0.12 2.37
C GLN A 118 17.29 0.88 3.46
N VAL A 119 17.22 0.43 4.70
CA VAL A 119 17.62 1.25 5.85
C VAL A 119 19.13 1.48 5.84
N THR A 120 19.57 2.61 6.40
CA THR A 120 20.99 2.94 6.47
C THR A 120 21.62 2.73 7.85
N GLY A 121 20.79 2.51 8.88
CA GLY A 121 21.25 2.27 10.24
C GLY A 121 21.80 0.85 10.47
N PRO A 122 22.53 0.65 11.57
CA PRO A 122 23.20 -0.63 11.86
C PRO A 122 22.25 -1.73 12.36
N TYR A 123 21.03 -1.39 12.80
CA TYR A 123 20.12 -2.36 13.39
C TYR A 123 19.12 -2.90 12.37
N ALA A 124 18.90 -4.22 12.40
CA ALA A 124 17.70 -4.81 11.80
C ALA A 124 16.46 -4.31 12.56
N VAL A 125 15.32 -4.17 11.86
CA VAL A 125 14.09 -3.60 12.42
C VAL A 125 13.04 -4.69 12.58
N ALA A 126 12.51 -4.81 13.79
CA ALA A 126 11.33 -5.61 14.12
C ALA A 126 10.09 -4.72 14.25
N THR A 127 8.92 -5.34 14.14
CA THR A 127 7.63 -4.67 14.39
C THR A 127 6.74 -5.43 15.35
N ALA A 128 5.86 -4.71 16.05
CA ALA A 128 4.85 -5.29 16.93
C ALA A 128 3.59 -4.42 16.92
N THR A 129 2.43 -5.05 16.96
CA THR A 129 1.13 -4.35 16.93
C THR A 129 0.37 -4.65 18.20
N TYR A 130 -0.27 -3.62 18.77
CA TYR A 130 -1.11 -3.74 19.96
C TYR A 130 -2.40 -2.95 19.79
N SER A 131 -3.42 -3.41 20.50
CA SER A 131 -4.70 -2.72 20.68
C SER A 131 -4.81 -2.31 22.15
N TYR A 132 -5.14 -1.04 22.39
CA TYR A 132 -5.36 -0.51 23.73
C TYR A 132 -6.78 -0.02 23.87
N VAL A 133 -7.38 -0.23 25.03
CA VAL A 133 -8.74 0.23 25.36
C VAL A 133 -8.65 1.19 26.55
N ASP A 134 -9.08 2.43 26.34
CA ASP A 134 -9.15 3.46 27.36
C ASP A 134 -10.45 3.33 28.16
N LYS A 135 -10.35 2.66 29.30
CA LYS A 135 -11.49 2.42 30.20
C LYS A 135 -12.09 3.70 30.79
N ASN A 136 -11.41 4.84 30.68
CA ASN A 136 -11.85 6.12 31.23
C ASN A 136 -12.48 7.03 30.17
N ARG A 137 -12.42 6.68 28.87
CA ARG A 137 -13.04 7.44 27.78
C ARG A 137 -14.12 6.59 27.09
N ILE A 138 -15.27 7.19 26.85
CA ILE A 138 -16.37 6.60 26.08
C ILE A 138 -16.13 6.89 24.59
N GLU A 139 -16.52 5.99 23.72
CA GLU A 139 -16.46 6.18 22.27
C GLU A 139 -17.55 7.16 21.80
N GLU A 140 -17.13 8.30 21.23
CA GLU A 140 -18.03 9.43 20.88
C GLU A 140 -18.65 9.29 19.49
N PHE A 141 -18.15 8.38 18.64
CA PHE A 141 -18.61 8.24 17.25
C PHE A 141 -19.64 7.13 17.06
N THR A 142 -20.07 6.46 18.13
CA THR A 142 -21.08 5.40 18.09
C THR A 142 -22.08 5.56 19.21
N ASP A 143 -23.32 5.12 18.98
CA ASP A 143 -24.35 5.07 20.03
C ASP A 143 -24.16 3.89 21.01
N GLN A 144 -23.10 3.09 20.85
CA GLN A 144 -22.76 1.99 21.74
C GLN A 144 -22.00 2.54 22.95
N GLU A 145 -22.30 2.05 24.16
CA GLU A 145 -21.57 2.41 25.39
C GLU A 145 -20.22 1.69 25.48
N ASP A 146 -19.43 1.73 24.40
CA ASP A 146 -18.11 1.16 24.32
C ASP A 146 -17.06 2.16 24.79
N ASN A 147 -15.93 1.64 25.28
CA ASN A 147 -14.76 2.45 25.59
C ASN A 147 -13.98 2.77 24.32
N ARG A 148 -13.33 3.95 24.31
CA ARG A 148 -12.43 4.36 23.23
C ARG A 148 -11.27 3.38 23.13
N PHE A 149 -11.03 2.83 21.95
CA PHE A 149 -9.84 2.02 21.67
C PHE A 149 -8.90 2.74 20.71
N VAL A 150 -7.62 2.37 20.74
CA VAL A 150 -6.60 2.84 19.79
C VAL A 150 -5.68 1.68 19.43
N ASN A 151 -5.33 1.59 18.15
CA ASN A 151 -4.34 0.60 17.69
C ASN A 151 -3.02 1.27 17.45
N VAL A 152 -1.95 0.59 17.84
CA VAL A 152 -0.59 1.08 17.65
C VAL A 152 0.27 0.03 16.97
N GLU A 153 1.25 0.50 16.21
CA GLU A 153 2.29 -0.33 15.65
C GLU A 153 3.64 0.27 16.01
N PHE A 154 4.56 -0.61 16.41
CA PHE A 154 5.91 -0.28 16.81
C PHE A 154 6.90 -0.71 15.74
N TRP A 155 7.92 0.10 15.53
CA TRP A 155 9.15 -0.23 14.80
C TRP A 155 10.32 -0.02 15.75
N PHE A 156 11.16 -1.04 15.93
CA PHE A 156 12.25 -1.01 16.91
C PHE A 156 13.43 -1.89 16.48
N PRO A 157 14.65 -1.63 16.99
CA PRO A 157 15.81 -2.50 16.76
C PRO A 157 15.52 -3.94 17.19
N ASP A 158 15.70 -4.94 16.31
CA ASP A 158 15.41 -6.36 16.59
C ASP A 158 16.40 -7.00 17.59
N GLN A 159 17.70 -6.76 17.38
CA GLN A 159 18.79 -7.31 18.18
C GLN A 159 19.67 -6.18 18.68
N ALA A 160 19.38 -5.69 19.88
CA ALA A 160 20.10 -4.56 20.42
C ALA A 160 20.02 -4.57 21.96
N ASP A 161 21.17 -4.67 22.62
CA ASP A 161 21.28 -4.82 24.07
C ASP A 161 21.01 -3.49 24.78
N GLY A 162 19.74 -3.15 25.04
CA GLY A 162 19.38 -1.99 25.85
C GLY A 162 18.03 -1.34 25.54
N THR A 163 17.85 -0.15 26.10
CA THR A 163 16.68 0.71 25.89
C THR A 163 17.00 1.83 24.90
N TYR A 164 15.99 2.25 24.13
CA TYR A 164 16.09 3.26 23.08
C TYR A 164 15.08 4.38 23.32
N PRO A 165 15.38 5.63 22.89
CA PRO A 165 14.41 6.72 22.96
C PRO A 165 13.12 6.37 22.22
N LEU A 166 11.98 6.76 22.80
CA LEU A 166 10.66 6.60 22.20
C LEU A 166 10.32 7.79 21.30
N LEU A 167 9.82 7.51 20.10
CA LEU A 167 9.24 8.49 19.21
C LEU A 167 7.79 8.14 18.94
N VAL A 168 6.87 9.02 19.37
CA VAL A 168 5.43 8.87 19.17
C VAL A 168 5.02 9.62 17.90
N PHE A 169 4.37 8.93 16.98
CA PHE A 169 3.93 9.48 15.70
C PHE A 169 2.40 9.55 15.59
N SER A 170 1.90 10.70 15.11
CA SER A 170 0.52 10.86 14.65
C SER A 170 0.48 11.12 13.13
N HIS A 171 -0.34 10.36 12.42
CA HIS A 171 -0.52 10.50 10.98
C HIS A 171 -1.36 11.74 10.61
N GLY A 172 -1.36 12.12 9.32
CA GLY A 172 -2.18 13.22 8.81
C GLY A 172 -3.69 12.92 8.78
N ALA A 173 -4.49 13.81 8.20
CA ALA A 173 -5.90 13.50 7.93
C ALA A 173 -5.99 12.26 7.02
N PHE A 174 -6.87 11.31 7.36
CA PHE A 174 -7.07 10.06 6.61
C PHE A 174 -5.82 9.17 6.49
N GLY A 175 -4.82 9.37 7.34
CA GLY A 175 -3.69 8.44 7.42
C GLY A 175 -4.08 7.13 8.13
N ILE A 176 -3.11 6.24 8.22
CA ILE A 176 -3.14 5.03 9.08
C ILE A 176 -1.79 4.93 9.77
N LYS A 177 -1.67 4.06 10.76
CA LYS A 177 -0.43 3.85 11.52
C LYS A 177 0.76 3.40 10.66
N ALA A 178 0.52 2.85 9.47
CA ALA A 178 1.58 2.48 8.51
C ALA A 178 1.87 3.57 7.45
N SER A 179 1.30 4.78 7.53
CA SER A 179 1.44 5.80 6.48
C SER A 179 2.86 6.31 6.26
N ASN A 180 3.76 6.17 7.24
CA ASN A 180 5.14 6.67 7.17
C ASN A 180 6.17 5.57 7.50
N THR A 181 5.88 4.31 7.15
CA THR A 181 6.72 3.14 7.46
C THR A 181 8.18 3.31 7.08
N SER A 182 8.52 3.91 5.94
CA SER A 182 9.93 4.13 5.58
C SER A 182 10.68 5.02 6.59
N THR A 183 10.01 6.04 7.12
CA THR A 183 10.57 6.92 8.17
C THR A 183 10.73 6.16 9.48
N PHE A 184 9.73 5.37 9.87
CA PHE A 184 9.77 4.61 11.13
C PHE A 184 10.85 3.54 11.08
N THR A 185 10.96 2.83 9.96
CA THR A 185 11.97 1.79 9.75
C THR A 185 13.37 2.40 9.74
N GLU A 186 13.57 3.55 9.09
CA GLU A 186 14.86 4.25 9.13
C GLU A 186 15.22 4.66 10.56
N LEU A 187 14.33 5.34 11.28
CA LEU A 187 14.57 5.75 12.67
C LEU A 187 14.86 4.54 13.57
N ALA A 188 14.08 3.46 13.45
CA ALA A 188 14.32 2.24 14.21
C ALA A 188 15.69 1.62 13.90
N SER A 189 16.13 1.65 12.64
CA SER A 189 17.46 1.16 12.26
C SER A 189 18.61 1.96 12.89
N HIS A 190 18.36 3.19 13.34
CA HIS A 190 19.31 4.07 14.04
C HIS A 190 19.17 4.04 15.57
N GLY A 191 18.37 3.14 16.13
CA GLY A 191 18.25 2.99 17.58
C GLY A 191 17.17 3.87 18.21
N TYR A 192 15.99 3.91 17.60
CA TYR A 192 14.79 4.51 18.19
C TYR A 192 13.68 3.46 18.29
N VAL A 193 12.86 3.50 19.34
CA VAL A 193 11.55 2.84 19.30
C VAL A 193 10.56 3.85 18.74
N VAL A 194 9.96 3.55 17.59
CA VAL A 194 8.92 4.39 16.98
C VAL A 194 7.58 3.73 17.19
N VAL A 195 6.60 4.46 17.72
CA VAL A 195 5.20 4.01 17.81
C VAL A 195 4.33 4.93 16.95
N SER A 196 3.51 4.35 16.09
CA SER A 196 2.51 5.08 15.30
C SER A 196 1.11 4.63 15.68
N ILE A 197 0.19 5.60 15.75
CA ILE A 197 -1.16 5.41 16.30
C ILE A 197 -2.19 5.50 15.18
N ASP A 198 -3.09 4.52 15.08
CA ASP A 198 -4.37 4.72 14.40
C ASP A 198 -5.28 5.48 15.36
N HIS A 199 -5.78 6.63 14.92
CA HIS A 199 -6.87 7.34 15.60
C HIS A 199 -8.20 6.88 14.99
N PRO A 200 -8.97 5.92 15.57
CA PRO A 200 -10.23 5.47 14.98
C PRO A 200 -11.15 6.66 14.68
N TYR A 201 -11.89 6.55 13.57
CA TYR A 201 -12.73 7.61 12.97
C TYR A 201 -11.98 8.79 12.32
N HIS A 202 -10.72 9.05 12.68
CA HIS A 202 -9.84 9.99 11.97
C HIS A 202 -8.82 9.32 11.03
N SER A 203 -8.62 8.02 11.20
CA SER A 203 -7.84 7.15 10.32
C SER A 203 -8.67 6.71 9.11
N PHE A 204 -8.03 6.40 7.99
CA PHE A 204 -8.76 5.86 6.82
C PHE A 204 -9.49 4.56 7.19
N TYR A 205 -8.80 3.67 7.91
CA TYR A 205 -9.39 2.53 8.59
C TYR A 205 -8.53 2.10 9.78
N THR A 206 -9.14 1.36 10.70
CA THR A 206 -8.47 0.52 11.70
C THR A 206 -9.37 -0.68 12.01
N VAL A 207 -8.88 -1.65 12.80
CA VAL A 207 -9.61 -2.90 13.10
C VAL A 207 -9.68 -3.09 14.61
N SER A 208 -10.88 -3.15 15.18
CA SER A 208 -11.04 -3.42 16.62
C SER A 208 -10.66 -4.86 16.98
N GLU A 209 -10.55 -5.16 18.28
CA GLU A 209 -10.16 -6.49 18.78
C GLU A 209 -11.11 -7.61 18.34
N ASP A 210 -12.39 -7.29 18.12
CA ASP A 210 -13.42 -8.21 17.61
C ASP A 210 -13.34 -8.42 16.09
N GLY A 211 -12.40 -7.78 15.40
CA GLY A 211 -12.18 -7.87 13.96
C GLY A 211 -13.04 -6.94 13.10
N LYS A 212 -13.84 -6.05 13.71
CA LYS A 212 -14.65 -5.08 12.98
C LYS A 212 -13.78 -3.97 12.40
N VAL A 213 -14.01 -3.65 11.12
CA VAL A 213 -13.34 -2.53 10.45
C VAL A 213 -14.02 -1.23 10.84
N VAL A 214 -13.27 -0.32 11.47
CA VAL A 214 -13.68 1.04 11.77
C VAL A 214 -13.08 1.96 10.73
N THR A 215 -13.92 2.61 9.92
CA THR A 215 -13.48 3.55 8.88
C THR A 215 -13.53 4.98 9.37
N VAL A 216 -12.97 5.89 8.58
CA VAL A 216 -13.13 7.33 8.75
C VAL A 216 -14.60 7.73 8.97
N ASN A 217 -14.83 8.63 9.92
CA ASN A 217 -16.15 9.20 10.17
C ASN A 217 -16.55 10.15 9.01
N PRO A 218 -17.77 10.03 8.46
CA PRO A 218 -18.21 10.86 7.33
C PRO A 218 -18.22 12.36 7.62
N GLU A 219 -18.63 12.77 8.82
CA GLU A 219 -18.66 14.17 9.24
C GLU A 219 -17.24 14.74 9.27
N TYR A 220 -16.29 14.08 9.94
CA TYR A 220 -14.88 14.45 9.93
C TYR A 220 -14.32 14.55 8.50
N MET A 221 -14.64 13.58 7.63
CA MET A 221 -14.22 13.61 6.23
C MET A 221 -14.77 14.84 5.51
N GLN A 222 -16.04 15.18 5.73
CA GLN A 222 -16.66 16.36 5.14
C GLN A 222 -16.04 17.66 5.67
N GLU A 223 -15.83 17.77 6.99
CA GLU A 223 -15.21 18.93 7.62
C GLU A 223 -13.80 19.18 7.04
N VAL A 224 -12.96 18.14 6.94
CA VAL A 224 -11.61 18.26 6.35
C VAL A 224 -11.66 18.62 4.87
N ASN A 225 -12.57 18.01 4.09
CA ASN A 225 -12.72 18.32 2.67
C ASN A 225 -13.17 19.76 2.44
N ASN A 226 -14.06 20.28 3.30
CA ASN A 226 -14.54 21.65 3.25
C ASN A 226 -13.48 22.66 3.72
N ALA A 227 -12.67 22.30 4.71
CA ALA A 227 -11.55 23.12 5.17
C ALA A 227 -10.47 23.35 4.11
N ASN A 228 -10.38 22.47 3.10
CA ASN A 228 -9.49 22.63 1.95
C ASN A 228 -10.09 23.49 0.82
N LYS A 229 -11.31 24.00 0.96
CA LYS A 229 -11.97 24.87 -0.02
C LYS A 229 -11.99 26.32 0.47
N GLU A 230 -11.76 27.26 -0.44
CA GLU A 230 -11.82 28.67 -0.13
C GLU A 230 -13.25 29.12 0.22
N GLY A 231 -13.39 29.93 1.27
CA GLY A 231 -14.64 30.60 1.63
C GLY A 231 -15.71 29.74 2.30
N VAL A 232 -15.43 28.46 2.62
CA VAL A 232 -16.42 27.60 3.31
C VAL A 232 -16.47 27.86 4.81
N TYR A 233 -15.32 28.09 5.44
CA TYR A 233 -15.22 28.42 6.86
C TYR A 233 -14.55 29.77 7.03
N SER A 234 -15.06 30.56 7.99
CA SER A 234 -14.34 31.68 8.55
C SER A 234 -13.08 31.21 9.29
N LEU A 235 -12.17 32.13 9.59
CA LEU A 235 -10.95 31.80 10.36
C LEU A 235 -11.28 31.25 11.76
N GLY A 236 -12.36 31.73 12.38
CA GLY A 236 -12.81 31.25 13.70
C GLY A 236 -13.32 29.81 13.63
N GLU A 237 -14.21 29.51 12.69
CA GLU A 237 -14.73 28.14 12.50
C GLU A 237 -13.62 27.15 12.13
N PHE A 238 -12.70 27.55 11.26
CA PHE A 238 -11.55 26.72 10.91
C PHE A 238 -10.66 26.42 12.14
N PHE A 239 -10.47 27.41 13.02
CA PHE A 239 -9.73 27.23 14.26
C PHE A 239 -10.45 26.27 15.22
N GLU A 240 -11.76 26.41 15.40
CA GLU A 240 -12.58 25.51 16.25
C GLU A 240 -12.55 24.07 15.74
N LEU A 241 -12.71 23.86 14.43
CA LEU A 241 -12.58 22.53 13.81
C LEU A 241 -11.19 21.94 14.05
N THR A 242 -10.14 22.74 13.86
CA THR A 242 -8.77 22.29 14.12
C THR A 242 -8.57 21.90 15.58
N GLN A 243 -9.10 22.68 16.54
CA GLN A 243 -9.02 22.34 17.96
C GLN A 243 -9.78 21.05 18.27
N LYS A 244 -10.98 20.86 17.73
CA LYS A 244 -11.75 19.61 17.85
C LYS A 244 -10.94 18.40 17.37
N TRP A 245 -10.35 18.48 16.18
CA TRP A 245 -9.56 17.37 15.64
C TRP A 245 -8.27 17.10 16.42
N MET A 246 -7.60 18.16 16.87
CA MET A 246 -6.39 18.07 17.68
C MET A 246 -6.69 17.45 19.04
N LYS A 247 -7.78 17.85 19.69
CA LYS A 247 -8.16 17.35 21.01
C LYS A 247 -8.27 15.82 21.04
N LEU A 248 -9.01 15.23 20.11
CA LEU A 248 -9.13 13.77 20.01
C LEU A 248 -7.76 13.10 19.82
N ARG A 249 -6.94 13.62 18.90
CA ARG A 249 -5.64 13.03 18.57
C ARG A 249 -4.65 13.16 19.73
N THR A 250 -4.64 14.29 20.42
CA THR A 250 -3.80 14.49 21.60
C THR A 250 -4.24 13.60 22.76
N ASP A 251 -5.55 13.42 22.96
CA ASP A 251 -6.05 12.55 24.02
C ASP A 251 -5.71 11.07 23.74
N ASP A 252 -5.78 10.64 22.47
CA ASP A 252 -5.31 9.32 22.05
C ASP A 252 -3.79 9.16 22.25
N MET A 253 -3.00 10.19 21.93
CA MET A 253 -1.54 10.16 22.12
C MET A 253 -1.16 10.11 23.59
N ASP A 254 -1.81 10.91 24.43
CA ASP A 254 -1.60 10.93 25.88
C ASP A 254 -1.93 9.56 26.47
N PHE A 255 -3.07 8.98 26.09
CA PHE A 255 -3.45 7.63 26.52
C PHE A 255 -2.43 6.55 26.10
N VAL A 256 -1.95 6.60 24.85
CA VAL A 256 -0.92 5.67 24.35
C VAL A 256 0.38 5.82 25.14
N MET A 257 0.82 7.05 25.40
CA MET A 257 2.04 7.30 26.17
C MET A 257 1.91 6.78 27.60
N ASP A 258 0.81 7.09 28.29
CA ASP A 258 0.55 6.62 29.65
C ASP A 258 0.52 5.07 29.71
N THR A 259 -0.11 4.44 28.72
CA THR A 259 -0.13 2.97 28.59
C THR A 259 1.27 2.40 28.38
N ILE A 260 2.08 3.00 27.50
CA ILE A 260 3.47 2.56 27.27
C ILE A 260 4.32 2.69 28.53
N LEU A 261 4.19 3.81 29.26
CA LEU A 261 4.93 4.06 30.50
C LEU A 261 4.58 3.04 31.59
N ASP A 262 3.29 2.71 31.74
CA ASP A 262 2.84 1.67 32.67
C ASP A 262 3.39 0.29 32.28
N GLN A 263 3.27 -0.09 31.00
CA GLN A 263 3.76 -1.39 30.52
C GLN A 263 5.29 -1.52 30.63
N ALA A 264 6.04 -0.45 30.35
CA ALA A 264 7.51 -0.44 30.52
C ALA A 264 7.92 -0.66 31.98
N GLY A 265 7.13 -0.17 32.94
CA GLY A 265 7.34 -0.41 34.37
C GLY A 265 7.13 -1.88 34.80
N GLN A 266 6.31 -2.63 34.07
CA GLN A 266 5.96 -4.01 34.40
C GLN A 266 6.99 -5.06 33.93
N LYS A 267 7.92 -4.69 33.04
CA LYS A 267 9.03 -5.55 32.53
C LYS A 267 8.60 -6.98 32.15
N LYS A 268 7.75 -7.07 31.12
CA LYS A 268 7.44 -8.33 30.44
C LYS A 268 8.15 -8.35 29.09
N ASP A 269 8.77 -9.47 28.71
CA ASP A 269 9.44 -9.71 27.40
C ASP A 269 8.58 -9.19 26.23
N SER A 270 8.83 -7.94 25.82
CA SER A 270 8.01 -7.21 24.84
C SER A 270 8.73 -5.97 24.33
N VAL A 271 8.11 -5.23 23.41
CA VAL A 271 8.66 -3.94 22.94
C VAL A 271 8.85 -2.93 24.07
N TYR A 272 8.04 -2.98 25.14
CA TYR A 272 8.06 -1.98 26.21
C TYR A 272 9.35 -1.99 27.03
N GLU A 273 10.02 -3.14 27.14
CA GLU A 273 11.32 -3.25 27.83
C GLU A 273 12.46 -2.57 27.06
N ARG A 274 12.26 -2.30 25.77
CA ARG A 274 13.23 -1.65 24.90
C ARG A 274 13.10 -0.13 24.92
N ILE A 275 12.21 0.43 25.74
CA ILE A 275 11.89 1.86 25.75
C ILE A 275 12.62 2.57 26.90
N ASP A 276 13.38 3.60 26.56
CA ASP A 276 13.91 4.57 27.52
C ASP A 276 12.81 5.61 27.82
N THR A 277 12.12 5.42 28.94
CA THR A 277 10.99 6.27 29.36
C THR A 277 11.39 7.70 29.72
N GLN A 278 12.69 8.01 29.82
CA GLN A 278 13.19 9.36 30.07
C GLN A 278 13.44 10.16 28.78
N LYS A 279 13.41 9.50 27.61
CA LYS A 279 13.69 10.13 26.31
C LYS A 279 12.53 9.89 25.35
N ILE A 280 11.54 10.78 25.42
CA ILE A 280 10.34 10.70 24.59
C ILE A 280 10.29 11.91 23.66
N GLY A 281 10.19 11.66 22.37
CA GLY A 281 9.94 12.66 21.34
C GLY A 281 8.57 12.43 20.69
N VAL A 282 7.97 13.51 20.20
CA VAL A 282 6.68 13.46 19.50
C VAL A 282 6.82 14.10 18.13
N PHE A 283 6.28 13.45 17.10
CA PHE A 283 6.27 13.97 15.74
C PHE A 283 5.02 13.53 14.96
N GLY A 284 4.83 14.10 13.77
CA GLY A 284 3.65 13.81 12.98
C GLY A 284 3.72 14.44 11.60
N HIS A 285 2.88 13.94 10.70
CA HIS A 285 2.77 14.42 9.32
C HIS A 285 1.49 15.23 9.14
N SER A 286 1.60 16.40 8.48
CA SER A 286 0.44 17.26 8.19
C SER A 286 -0.37 17.54 9.47
N MET A 287 -1.66 17.18 9.50
CA MET A 287 -2.52 17.33 10.69
C MET A 287 -1.93 16.70 11.96
N GLY A 288 -1.23 15.58 11.86
CA GLY A 288 -0.58 14.93 13.01
C GLY A 288 0.60 15.73 13.59
N GLY A 289 1.15 16.69 12.84
CA GLY A 289 2.17 17.62 13.34
C GLY A 289 1.63 18.72 14.26
N GLY A 290 0.32 19.01 14.18
CA GLY A 290 -0.34 20.06 14.98
C GLY A 290 -0.42 19.74 16.48
N GLY A 291 -0.40 18.46 16.85
CA GLY A 291 -0.46 17.99 18.24
C GLY A 291 0.78 18.32 19.09
N LYS A 292 1.88 18.80 18.48
CA LYS A 292 3.13 19.08 19.20
C LYS A 292 3.00 20.15 20.30
N ARG A 293 2.09 21.12 20.13
CA ARG A 293 2.07 22.32 20.99
C ARG A 293 1.47 22.08 22.37
N SER A 294 0.61 21.07 22.54
CA SER A 294 0.01 20.73 23.85
C SER A 294 0.91 19.78 24.65
N THR A 295 1.59 18.83 23.99
CA THR A 295 2.42 17.83 24.70
C THR A 295 3.77 18.40 25.17
N GLU A 296 4.39 19.33 24.43
CA GLU A 296 5.66 19.97 24.84
C GLU A 296 5.55 20.76 26.17
N GLN A 297 4.34 21.17 26.58
CA GLN A 297 4.13 21.85 27.87
C GLN A 297 4.23 20.91 29.08
N ARG A 298 4.20 19.58 28.90
CA ARG A 298 4.34 18.61 30.00
C ARG A 298 5.77 18.16 30.25
N THR A 299 6.67 18.25 29.27
CA THR A 299 8.07 17.83 29.38
C THR A 299 9.00 18.87 30.02
N ARG A 300 8.46 19.84 30.76
CA ARG A 300 9.23 20.80 31.56
C ARG A 300 8.88 20.69 33.04
#